data_AF-A0A382EFP5-F1
#
_entry.id   AF-A0A382EFP5-F1
#
_cell.length_a   1.000
_cell.length_b   1.000
_cell.length_c   1.000
_cell.angle_alpha   90.00
_cell.angle_beta   90.00
_cell.angle_gamma   90.00
#
_symmetry.space_group_name_H-M   'P 1'
#
loop_
_entity.id
_entity.type
_entity.pdbx_description
1 polymer ?
#
loop_
_entity_poly.entity_id
_entity_poly.type
_entity_poly.pdbx_seq_one_letter_code
_entity_poly.pdbx_strand_id
1 'polypeptide(L)'
;VDSGSFDGSLDIALQYSDKVLKITQEDFTFGFAINYGINNSSGDLACIVSAHTKPLDKNWLKELVSAFGKNGIRNGIAMSYGKQIGHLNSNFSEIMDFSQIFGSNELIQSRPNYYCNNANAIIRK
;
A
#
# COMPACT_ATOMS: atom_id res chain seq x y z
N VAL A 1 -6.09 -8.41 6.33
CA VAL A 1 -6.36 -8.56 7.77
C VAL A 1 -7.73 -7.95 8.01
N ASP A 2 -8.68 -8.75 8.45
CA ASP A 2 -10.03 -8.30 8.76
C ASP A 2 -10.12 -7.91 10.24
N SER A 3 -10.74 -6.77 10.52
CA SER A 3 -10.86 -6.20 11.87
C SER A 3 -12.26 -6.39 12.47
N GLY A 4 -12.97 -7.45 12.06
CA GLY A 4 -14.35 -7.71 12.50
C GLY A 4 -15.38 -7.07 11.58
N SER A 5 -15.25 -7.23 10.27
CA SER A 5 -16.24 -6.70 9.31
C SER A 5 -17.57 -7.45 9.37
N PHE A 6 -18.70 -6.72 9.25
CA PHE A 6 -20.06 -7.27 9.25
C PHE A 6 -20.85 -7.02 7.95
N ASP A 7 -20.22 -6.36 6.97
CA ASP A 7 -20.84 -5.90 5.72
C ASP A 7 -20.59 -6.83 4.52
N GLY A 8 -20.16 -8.06 4.78
CA GLY A 8 -19.80 -9.05 3.75
C GLY A 8 -18.35 -8.94 3.25
N SER A 9 -17.55 -7.97 3.72
CA SER A 9 -16.13 -7.85 3.36
C SER A 9 -15.34 -9.14 3.63
N LEU A 10 -15.63 -9.81 4.75
CA LEU A 10 -14.98 -11.07 5.11
C LEU A 10 -15.32 -12.20 4.13
N ASP A 11 -16.58 -12.31 3.70
CA ASP A 11 -17.02 -13.35 2.78
C ASP A 11 -16.37 -13.20 1.41
N ILE A 12 -16.24 -11.96 0.93
CA ILE A 12 -15.51 -11.64 -0.30
C ILE A 12 -14.03 -12.01 -0.13
N ALA A 13 -13.40 -11.59 0.97
CA ALA A 13 -11.98 -11.86 1.19
C ALA A 13 -11.65 -13.36 1.19
N LEU A 14 -12.51 -14.19 1.79
CA LEU A 14 -12.35 -15.65 1.84
C LEU A 14 -12.40 -16.32 0.46
N GLN A 15 -13.07 -15.71 -0.53
CA GLN A 15 -13.15 -16.25 -1.89
C GLN A 15 -11.89 -15.97 -2.72
N TYR A 16 -11.24 -14.84 -2.48
CA TYR A 16 -10.16 -14.33 -3.34
C TYR A 16 -8.77 -14.34 -2.69
N SER A 17 -8.65 -14.72 -1.41
CA SER A 17 -7.38 -14.68 -0.67
C SER A 17 -6.94 -16.07 -0.25
N ASP A 18 -5.64 -16.37 -0.37
CA ASP A 18 -5.06 -17.62 0.15
C ASP A 18 -5.13 -17.71 1.69
N LYS A 19 -5.07 -16.55 2.36
CA LYS A 19 -5.05 -16.45 3.81
C LYS A 19 -5.78 -15.20 4.28
N VAL A 20 -6.79 -15.40 5.13
CA VAL A 20 -7.47 -14.30 5.84
C VAL A 20 -7.10 -14.36 7.32
N LEU A 21 -6.55 -13.25 7.80
CA LEU A 21 -6.19 -13.03 9.19
C LEU A 21 -7.29 -12.19 9.86
N LYS A 22 -7.67 -12.53 11.08
CA LYS A 22 -8.68 -11.79 11.85
C LYS A 22 -8.05 -11.18 13.09
N ILE A 23 -8.44 -9.96 13.41
CA ILE A 23 -8.12 -9.25 14.66
C ILE A 23 -9.43 -8.73 15.25
N THR A 24 -9.46 -8.46 16.56
CA THR A 24 -10.64 -7.85 17.18
C THR A 24 -10.71 -6.37 16.82
N GLN A 25 -11.90 -5.77 17.01
CA GLN A 25 -12.07 -4.34 16.79
C GLN A 25 -11.28 -3.52 17.82
N GLU A 26 -11.10 -4.05 19.04
CA GLU A 26 -10.33 -3.42 20.10
C GLU A 26 -8.82 -3.38 19.79
N ASP A 27 -8.30 -4.37 19.07
CA ASP A 27 -6.91 -4.42 18.63
C ASP A 27 -6.65 -3.54 17.38
N PHE A 28 -7.71 -3.07 16.72
CA PHE A 28 -7.58 -2.42 15.42
C PHE A 28 -6.96 -1.03 15.51
N THR A 29 -5.79 -0.92 14.89
CA THR A 29 -5.28 0.32 14.30
C THR A 29 -4.74 0.01 12.92
N PHE A 30 -4.64 1.01 12.04
CA PHE A 30 -4.03 0.82 10.71
C PHE A 30 -2.62 0.22 10.80
N GLY A 31 -1.80 0.75 11.71
CA GLY A 31 -0.44 0.26 11.93
C GLY A 31 -0.41 -1.18 12.46
N PHE A 32 -1.26 -1.52 13.43
CA PHE A 32 -1.33 -2.88 13.96
C PHE A 32 -1.76 -3.89 12.88
N ALA A 33 -2.82 -3.61 12.13
CA ALA A 33 -3.32 -4.50 11.09
C ALA A 33 -2.26 -4.74 9.99
N ILE A 34 -1.56 -3.68 9.56
CA ILE A 34 -0.47 -3.78 8.58
C ILE A 34 0.66 -4.65 9.13
N ASN A 35 1.17 -4.33 10.31
CA ASN A 35 2.30 -5.07 10.92
C ASN A 35 1.94 -6.54 11.19
N TYR A 36 0.72 -6.81 11.67
CA TYR A 36 0.23 -8.16 11.89
C TYR A 36 0.14 -8.95 10.57
N GLY A 37 -0.33 -8.32 9.50
CA GLY A 37 -0.36 -8.91 8.16
C GLY A 37 1.04 -9.25 7.64
N ILE A 38 1.98 -8.31 7.74
CA ILE A 38 3.37 -8.50 7.30
C ILE A 38 4.03 -9.65 8.06
N ASN A 39 3.90 -9.68 9.39
CA ASN A 39 4.48 -10.73 10.23
C ASN A 39 3.98 -12.13 9.86
N ASN A 40 2.72 -12.24 9.45
CA ASN A 40 2.06 -13.50 9.11
C ASN A 40 2.11 -13.87 7.60
N SER A 41 2.84 -13.10 6.79
CA SER A 41 3.11 -13.38 5.37
C SER A 41 4.45 -14.14 5.19
N SER A 42 4.70 -14.72 4.01
CA SER A 42 5.91 -15.51 3.73
C SER A 42 6.80 -14.93 2.62
N GLY A 43 6.38 -13.87 1.93
CA GLY A 43 7.15 -13.28 0.83
C GLY A 43 8.32 -12.42 1.29
N ASP A 44 9.36 -12.32 0.46
CA ASP A 44 10.50 -11.41 0.67
C ASP A 44 10.12 -9.93 0.53
N LEU A 45 9.03 -9.68 -0.19
CA LEU A 45 8.42 -8.36 -0.36
C LEU A 45 7.01 -8.38 0.22
N ALA A 46 6.67 -7.33 0.98
CA ALA A 46 5.34 -7.13 1.50
C ALA A 46 4.67 -5.96 0.79
N CYS A 47 3.63 -6.25 -0.01
CA CYS A 47 2.80 -5.22 -0.63
C CYS A 47 1.63 -4.88 0.30
N ILE A 48 1.48 -3.58 0.57
CA ILE A 48 0.46 -3.01 1.43
C ILE A 48 -0.49 -2.23 0.52
N VAL A 49 -1.77 -2.58 0.56
CA VAL A 49 -2.82 -1.89 -0.18
C VAL A 49 -3.98 -1.63 0.78
N SER A 50 -4.37 -0.36 0.91
CA SER A 50 -5.55 0.02 1.69
C SER A 50 -6.81 -0.52 1.04
N ALA A 51 -7.78 -0.98 1.84
CA ALA A 51 -9.01 -1.60 1.36
C ALA A 51 -9.85 -0.71 0.43
N HIS A 52 -9.68 0.61 0.53
CA HIS A 52 -10.39 1.60 -0.31
C HIS A 52 -9.56 2.09 -1.51
N THR A 53 -8.34 1.58 -1.70
CA THR A 53 -7.51 1.94 -2.84
C THR A 53 -7.92 1.13 -4.07
N LYS A 54 -8.23 1.82 -5.16
CA LYS A 54 -8.51 1.21 -6.46
C LYS A 54 -7.28 1.30 -7.36
N PRO A 55 -6.69 0.18 -7.80
CA PRO A 55 -5.66 0.22 -8.83
C PRO A 55 -6.23 0.77 -10.15
N LEU A 56 -5.53 1.73 -10.75
CA LEU A 56 -5.96 2.39 -12.00
C LEU A 56 -5.20 1.92 -13.24
N ASP A 57 -4.05 1.27 -13.05
CA ASP A 57 -3.25 0.68 -14.11
C ASP A 57 -3.12 -0.83 -13.85
N LYS A 58 -3.26 -1.66 -14.89
CA LYS A 58 -3.12 -3.12 -14.79
C LYS A 58 -1.73 -3.58 -14.36
N ASN A 59 -0.70 -2.74 -14.54
CA ASN A 59 0.69 -3.00 -14.19
C ASN A 59 1.07 -2.42 -12.82
N TRP A 60 0.15 -1.84 -12.05
CA TRP A 60 0.47 -1.12 -10.80
C TRP A 60 1.42 -1.90 -9.87
N LEU A 61 1.18 -3.21 -9.68
CA LEU A 61 2.00 -4.04 -8.80
C LEU A 61 3.37 -4.32 -9.41
N LYS A 62 3.43 -4.54 -10.73
CA LYS A 62 4.69 -4.72 -11.47
C LYS A 62 5.56 -3.47 -11.33
N GLU A 63 4.98 -2.28 -11.46
CA GLU A 63 5.70 -1.02 -11.31
C GLU A 63 6.24 -0.85 -9.87
N LEU A 64 5.44 -1.14 -8.84
CA LEU A 64 5.91 -1.12 -7.45
C LEU A 64 7.09 -2.08 -7.21
N VAL A 65 7.01 -3.31 -7.71
CA VAL A 65 8.05 -4.34 -7.56
C VAL A 65 9.33 -3.98 -8.34
N SER A 66 9.21 -3.23 -9.45
CA SER A 66 10.34 -2.92 -10.34
C SER A 66 11.50 -2.23 -9.62
N ALA A 67 11.21 -1.42 -8.59
CA ALA A 67 12.19 -0.73 -7.76
C ALA A 67 13.18 -1.67 -7.05
N PHE A 68 12.83 -2.95 -6.88
CA PHE A 68 13.63 -3.95 -6.18
C PHE A 68 14.40 -4.88 -7.14
N GLY A 69 14.22 -4.75 -8.45
CA GLY A 69 14.86 -5.58 -9.48
C GLY A 69 16.34 -5.25 -9.74
N LYS A 70 16.96 -5.97 -10.69
CA LYS A 70 18.40 -5.82 -11.02
C LYS A 70 18.81 -4.40 -11.45
N ASN A 71 17.86 -3.65 -11.99
CA ASN A 71 18.02 -2.26 -12.45
C ASN A 71 17.62 -1.22 -11.39
N GLY A 72 17.02 -1.65 -10.27
CA GLY A 72 16.80 -0.79 -9.11
C GLY A 72 18.12 -0.44 -8.43
N ILE A 73 18.12 0.58 -7.56
CA ILE A 73 19.29 0.98 -6.78
C ILE A 73 19.67 -0.21 -5.88
N ARG A 74 20.67 -0.99 -6.31
CA ARG A 74 21.05 -2.24 -5.62
C ARG A 74 21.42 -1.94 -4.17
N ASN A 75 20.73 -2.63 -3.25
CA ASN A 75 20.84 -2.52 -1.79
C ASN A 75 20.37 -1.21 -1.11
N GLY A 76 19.73 -0.27 -1.81
CA GLY A 76 19.35 1.03 -1.22
C GLY A 76 17.85 1.27 -1.01
N ILE A 77 16.98 0.60 -1.77
CA ILE A 77 15.54 0.90 -1.71
C ILE A 77 14.89 0.25 -0.50
N ALA A 78 14.38 1.09 0.40
CA ALA A 78 13.60 0.66 1.58
C ALA A 78 12.12 0.45 1.24
N MET A 79 11.56 1.28 0.35
CA MET A 79 10.14 1.29 0.00
C MET A 79 9.95 1.80 -1.42
N SER A 80 8.94 1.26 -2.12
CA SER A 80 8.34 1.88 -3.30
C SER A 80 6.86 2.11 -3.02
N TYR A 81 6.32 3.24 -3.45
CA TYR A 81 4.91 3.59 -3.25
C TYR A 81 4.33 4.21 -4.52
N GLY A 82 3.02 4.00 -4.73
CA GLY A 82 2.36 4.52 -5.91
C GLY A 82 1.82 5.94 -5.70
N LYS A 83 1.65 6.65 -6.80
CA LYS A 83 0.94 7.93 -6.83
C LYS A 83 -0.51 7.75 -6.41
N GLN A 84 -1.00 8.66 -5.57
CA GLN A 84 -2.44 8.81 -5.32
C GLN A 84 -3.01 9.96 -6.16
N ILE A 85 -4.28 9.80 -6.54
CA ILE A 85 -5.07 10.84 -7.20
C ILE A 85 -6.41 10.97 -6.49
N GLY A 86 -7.00 12.16 -6.52
CA GLY A 86 -8.32 12.37 -5.94
C GLY A 86 -9.40 11.61 -6.69
N HIS A 87 -10.43 11.23 -5.96
CA HIS A 87 -11.64 10.64 -6.51
C HIS A 87 -12.59 11.73 -7.06
N LEU A 88 -13.64 11.34 -7.79
CA LEU A 88 -14.68 12.27 -8.26
C LEU A 88 -15.35 13.07 -7.13
N ASN A 89 -15.34 12.53 -5.91
CA ASN A 89 -15.93 13.15 -4.71
C ASN A 89 -14.87 13.77 -3.79
N SER A 90 -13.59 13.78 -4.18
CA SER A 90 -12.54 14.40 -3.39
C SER A 90 -12.70 15.91 -3.38
N ASN A 91 -12.37 16.52 -2.24
CA ASN A 91 -12.30 17.97 -2.14
C ASN A 91 -11.20 18.51 -3.06
N PHE A 92 -11.40 19.72 -3.59
CA PHE A 92 -10.42 20.37 -4.46
C PHE A 92 -9.04 20.49 -3.77
N SER A 93 -9.00 20.83 -2.48
CA SER A 93 -7.75 20.92 -1.73
C SER A 93 -6.98 19.60 -1.68
N GLU A 94 -7.67 18.48 -1.46
CA GLU A 94 -7.06 17.14 -1.44
C GLU A 94 -6.47 16.77 -2.81
N ILE A 95 -7.18 17.10 -3.90
CA ILE A 95 -6.68 16.91 -5.26
C ILE A 95 -5.38 17.70 -5.49
N MET A 96 -5.34 18.95 -5.02
CA MET A 96 -4.15 19.80 -5.12
C MET A 96 -2.98 19.24 -4.29
N ASP A 97 -3.25 18.78 -3.07
CA ASP A 97 -2.24 18.18 -2.20
C ASP A 97 -1.64 16.92 -2.86
N PHE A 98 -2.46 16.01 -3.40
CA PHE A 98 -1.98 14.84 -4.13
C PHE A 98 -1.15 15.22 -5.37
N SER A 99 -1.60 16.23 -6.12
CA SER A 99 -0.84 16.72 -7.27
C SER A 99 0.53 17.26 -6.86
N GLN A 100 0.62 17.95 -5.72
CA GLN A 100 1.87 18.50 -5.23
C GLN A 100 2.81 17.42 -4.67
N ILE A 101 2.27 16.47 -3.90
CA ILE A 101 3.05 15.41 -3.23
C ILE A 101 3.59 14.40 -4.24
N PHE A 102 2.74 13.90 -5.14
CA PHE A 102 3.10 12.78 -6.02
C PHE A 102 3.56 13.22 -7.41
N GLY A 103 3.16 14.41 -7.87
CA GLY A 103 3.51 14.92 -9.20
C GLY A 103 3.07 13.99 -10.34
N SER A 104 3.73 14.11 -11.51
CA SER A 104 3.48 13.26 -12.68
C SER A 104 4.64 12.31 -13.00
N ASN A 105 5.80 12.55 -12.39
CA ASN A 105 7.05 11.84 -12.68
C ASN A 105 7.43 10.98 -11.48
N GLU A 106 8.17 9.92 -11.74
CA GLU A 106 8.74 9.08 -10.70
C GLU A 106 9.67 9.88 -9.78
N LEU A 107 9.58 9.64 -8.47
CA LEU A 107 10.38 10.30 -7.45
C LEU A 107 11.36 9.30 -6.83
N ILE A 108 12.64 9.67 -6.80
CA ILE A 108 13.66 8.96 -6.02
C ILE A 108 14.03 9.87 -4.85
N GLN A 109 13.80 9.40 -3.63
CA GLN A 109 13.98 10.18 -2.41
C GLN A 109 14.91 9.45 -1.44
N SER A 110 15.67 10.22 -0.66
CA SER A 110 16.57 9.71 0.37
C SER A 110 16.58 10.63 1.59
N ARG A 111 17.18 10.17 2.69
CA ARG A 111 17.37 11.01 3.88
C ARG A 111 18.13 12.31 3.54
N PRO A 112 17.83 13.43 4.23
CA PRO A 112 16.77 13.58 5.23
C PRO A 112 15.37 13.84 4.63
N ASN A 113 15.29 14.18 3.35
CA ASN A 113 14.08 14.69 2.72
C ASN A 113 13.37 13.59 1.91
N TYR A 114 12.64 12.74 2.60
CA TYR A 114 11.82 11.69 1.99
C TYR A 114 10.38 11.71 2.49
N TYR A 115 9.48 11.20 1.66
CA TYR A 115 8.10 10.94 2.01
C TYR A 115 7.85 9.43 1.92
N CYS A 116 7.03 8.89 2.82
CA CYS A 116 6.58 7.51 2.79
C CYS A 116 5.06 7.47 2.82
N ASN A 117 4.49 6.53 2.09
CA ASN A 117 3.06 6.30 2.06
C ASN A 117 2.80 4.79 2.08
N ASN A 118 1.75 4.34 2.75
CA ASN A 118 1.41 2.93 2.90
C ASN A 118 0.05 2.53 2.28
N ALA A 119 -0.61 3.44 1.55
CA ALA A 119 -1.90 3.14 0.93
C ALA A 119 -1.77 2.18 -0.26
N ASN A 120 -0.65 2.23 -0.98
CA ASN A 120 -0.26 1.32 -2.05
C ASN A 120 1.26 1.29 -2.17
N ALA A 121 1.89 0.53 -1.28
CA ALA A 121 3.33 0.49 -1.17
C ALA A 121 3.84 -0.94 -1.10
N ILE A 122 5.14 -1.08 -1.29
CA ILE A 122 5.84 -2.34 -1.13
C ILE A 122 7.17 -2.09 -0.42
N ILE A 123 7.49 -2.98 0.51
CA ILE A 123 8.72 -2.94 1.30
C ILE A 123 9.42 -4.29 1.24
N ARG A 124 10.71 -4.32 1.58
CA ARG A 124 11.40 -5.56 1.94
C ARG A 124 10.94 -5.98 3.34
N LYS A 125 10.66 -7.28 3.50
CA LYS A 125 10.38 -7.87 4.81
C LYS A 125 11.68 -8.22 5.54
#